data_AF-J3N4H5-F1
#
_entry.id   AF-J3N4H5-F1
#
_cell.length_a   1.000
_cell.length_b   1.000
_cell.length_c   1.000
_cell.angle_alpha   90.00
_cell.angle_beta   90.00
_cell.angle_gamma   90.00
#
_symmetry.space_group_name_H-M   'P 1'
#
loop_
_entity.id
_entity.type
_entity.pdbx_description
1 polymer ?
#
loop_
_entity_poly.entity_id
_entity_poly.type
_entity_poly.pdbx_seq_one_letter_code
_entity_poly.pdbx_strand_id
1 'polypeptide(L)'
;MLHVTDGKHYGDALASIANVAKSLRSPLPVPPPHMFWLGLPRLVNHMLNTDAKKAHMNDTMLQTYDLEVERRGILQRDGGPFVLLDVGKLTRGCGQQCTADGMHYNGEVYDAILHIMLNALVIESQQRI
;
A
#
# COMPACT_ATOMS: atom_id res chain seq x y z
N MET A 1 -0.28 7.87 -7.55
CA MET A 1 -1.26 7.03 -6.82
C MET A 1 -2.30 7.84 -6.02
N LEU A 2 -2.25 9.17 -5.97
CA LEU A 2 -3.23 10.04 -5.28
C LEU A 2 -3.97 11.00 -6.24
N HIS A 3 -4.23 10.53 -7.48
CA HIS A 3 -5.08 11.25 -8.45
C HIS A 3 -6.47 10.66 -8.56
N VAL A 4 -6.73 9.54 -7.88
CA VAL A 4 -8.10 9.14 -7.65
C VAL A 4 -8.64 10.12 -6.61
N THR A 5 -9.79 10.71 -6.89
CA THR A 5 -10.49 11.63 -5.98
C THR A 5 -11.83 11.04 -5.54
N ASP A 6 -12.06 9.77 -5.85
CA ASP A 6 -13.30 9.05 -5.64
C ASP A 6 -13.03 7.63 -5.08
N GLY A 7 -13.57 7.36 -3.90
CA GLY A 7 -13.53 6.06 -3.25
C GLY A 7 -14.06 4.92 -4.13
N LYS A 8 -15.17 5.16 -4.84
CA LYS A 8 -15.80 4.12 -5.65
C LYS A 8 -14.91 3.73 -6.82
N HIS A 9 -14.41 4.71 -7.57
CA HIS A 9 -13.49 4.45 -8.67
C HIS A 9 -12.21 3.73 -8.20
N TYR A 10 -11.69 4.10 -7.02
CA TYR A 10 -10.57 3.38 -6.41
C TYR A 10 -10.92 1.91 -6.11
N GLY A 11 -12.07 1.66 -5.49
CA GLY A 11 -12.55 0.30 -5.21
C GLY A 11 -12.78 -0.55 -6.46
N ASP A 12 -13.28 0.05 -7.55
CA ASP A 12 -13.46 -0.63 -8.84
C ASP A 12 -12.10 -1.04 -9.45
N ALA A 13 -11.08 -0.18 -9.34
CA ALA A 13 -9.71 -0.53 -9.73
C ALA A 13 -9.12 -1.65 -8.86
N LEU A 14 -9.34 -1.61 -7.54
CA LEU A 14 -8.92 -2.65 -6.61
C LEU A 14 -9.56 -4.01 -6.93
N ALA A 15 -10.82 -4.03 -7.36
CA ALA A 15 -11.49 -5.26 -7.76
C ALA A 15 -10.78 -5.95 -8.94
N SER A 16 -10.28 -5.16 -9.91
CA SER A 16 -9.48 -5.68 -11.02
C SER A 16 -8.16 -6.30 -10.52
N ILE A 17 -7.44 -5.60 -9.65
CA ILE A 17 -6.19 -6.07 -9.05
C ILE A 17 -6.43 -7.37 -8.25
N ALA A 18 -7.48 -7.42 -7.44
CA ALA A 18 -7.82 -8.60 -6.64
C ALA A 18 -8.09 -9.82 -7.52
N ASN A 19 -8.79 -9.65 -8.65
CA ASN A 19 -9.09 -10.73 -9.58
C ASN A 19 -7.83 -11.28 -10.26
N VAL A 20 -6.93 -10.39 -10.71
CA VAL A 20 -5.63 -10.79 -11.28
C VAL A 20 -4.75 -11.48 -10.24
N ALA A 21 -4.69 -10.96 -9.02
CA ALA A 21 -3.90 -11.58 -7.96
C ALA A 21 -4.42 -12.98 -7.57
N LYS A 22 -5.74 -13.19 -7.62
CA LYS A 22 -6.34 -14.52 -7.44
C LYS A 22 -6.00 -15.48 -8.58
N SER A 23 -5.96 -15.02 -9.83
CA SER A 23 -5.57 -15.88 -10.96
C SER A 23 -4.10 -16.28 -10.88
N LEU A 24 -3.22 -15.41 -10.37
CA LEU A 24 -1.81 -15.74 -10.10
C LEU A 24 -1.61 -16.79 -8.99
N ARG A 25 -2.62 -17.01 -8.14
CA ARG A 25 -2.62 -18.08 -7.11
C ARG A 25 -3.29 -19.36 -7.57
N SER A 26 -3.86 -19.39 -8.78
CA SER A 26 -4.43 -20.62 -9.36
C SER A 26 -3.34 -21.68 -9.53
N PRO A 27 -3.67 -22.99 -9.51
CA PRO A 27 -2.68 -24.06 -9.40
C PRO A 27 -1.90 -24.22 -10.69
N LEU A 28 -0.89 -23.36 -10.86
CA LEU A 28 0.21 -23.56 -11.78
C LEU A 28 1.22 -24.51 -11.13
N PRO A 29 2.08 -25.20 -11.91
CA PRO A 29 3.14 -26.07 -11.38
C PRO A 29 4.26 -25.30 -10.65
N VAL A 30 4.05 -24.04 -10.30
CA VAL A 30 4.99 -23.16 -9.60
C VAL A 30 4.34 -22.57 -8.33
N PRO A 31 5.10 -22.33 -7.27
CA PRO A 31 4.59 -21.62 -6.09
C PRO A 31 3.99 -20.26 -6.48
N PRO A 32 2.90 -19.81 -5.83
CA PRO A 32 2.34 -18.51 -6.08
C PRO A 32 3.34 -17.40 -5.71
N PRO A 33 3.35 -16.27 -6.43
CA PRO A 33 4.27 -15.18 -6.14
C PRO A 33 3.99 -14.55 -4.76
N HIS A 34 5.05 -14.07 -4.12
CA HIS A 34 4.91 -13.16 -2.98
C HIS A 34 4.41 -11.81 -3.45
N MET A 35 3.28 -11.40 -2.88
CA MET A 35 2.59 -10.18 -3.26
C MET A 35 2.52 -9.26 -2.06
N PHE A 36 2.98 -8.03 -2.24
CA PHE A 36 2.98 -7.00 -1.20
C PHE A 36 2.04 -5.86 -1.58
N TRP A 37 1.29 -5.37 -0.60
CA TRP A 37 0.48 -4.16 -0.73
C TRP A 37 1.16 -3.03 0.02
N LEU A 38 1.56 -1.99 -0.70
CA LEU A 38 2.08 -0.79 -0.07
C LEU A 38 0.92 0.03 0.48
N GLY A 39 0.84 0.14 1.81
CA GLY A 39 -0.17 0.97 2.46
C GLY A 39 -0.09 2.43 1.99
N LEU A 40 -1.22 3.12 2.01
CA LEU A 40 -1.26 4.52 1.62
C LEU A 40 -0.36 5.38 2.53
N PRO A 41 0.26 6.44 1.98
CA PRO A 41 1.10 7.30 2.77
C PRO A 41 0.27 8.09 3.77
N ARG A 42 0.87 8.38 4.92
CA ARG A 42 0.34 9.40 5.82
C ARG A 42 0.56 10.77 5.19
N LEU A 43 -0.51 11.54 5.02
CA LEU A 43 -0.44 12.87 4.45
C LEU A 43 -0.05 13.91 5.51
N VAL A 44 0.75 14.90 5.11
CA VAL A 44 1.10 16.06 5.93
C VAL A 44 0.46 17.31 5.29
N ASN A 45 -0.81 17.55 5.64
CA ASN A 45 -1.67 18.52 4.94
C ASN A 45 -1.08 19.93 4.79
N HIS A 46 -0.31 20.41 5.77
CA HIS A 46 0.28 21.75 5.70
C HIS A 46 1.44 21.86 4.69
N MET A 47 2.02 20.74 4.26
CA MET A 47 3.09 20.68 3.25
C MET A 47 2.54 20.54 1.82
N LEU A 48 1.23 20.26 1.66
CA LEU A 48 0.60 20.16 0.35
C LEU A 48 0.51 21.55 -0.31
N ASN A 49 1.04 21.66 -1.53
CA ASN A 49 1.29 22.95 -2.18
C ASN A 49 0.11 23.55 -2.98
N THR A 50 -1.04 22.88 -3.06
CA THR A 50 -2.23 23.40 -3.74
C THR A 50 -3.51 23.13 -2.97
N ASP A 51 -4.51 24.00 -3.13
CA ASP A 51 -5.82 23.82 -2.48
C ASP A 51 -6.53 22.57 -3.00
N ALA A 52 -6.40 22.25 -4.29
CA ALA A 52 -6.92 21.01 -4.86
C ALA A 52 -6.30 19.77 -4.18
N LYS A 53 -4.99 19.77 -3.92
CA LYS A 53 -4.35 18.67 -3.18
C LYS A 53 -4.91 18.59 -1.76
N LYS A 54 -4.99 19.69 -1.03
CA LYS A 54 -5.56 19.69 0.34
C LYS A 54 -7.02 19.21 0.37
N ALA A 55 -7.81 19.58 -0.63
CA ALA A 55 -9.22 19.20 -0.74
C ALA A 55 -9.40 17.71 -1.04
N HIS A 56 -8.55 17.11 -1.87
CA HIS A 56 -8.71 15.72 -2.32
C HIS A 56 -7.77 14.71 -1.66
N MET A 57 -6.68 15.19 -1.06
CA MET A 57 -5.69 14.39 -0.35
C MET A 57 -5.78 14.76 1.12
N ASN A 58 -6.77 14.16 1.78
CA ASN A 58 -7.04 14.36 3.20
C ASN A 58 -7.30 13.02 3.88
N ASP A 59 -7.37 13.04 5.21
CA ASP A 59 -7.55 11.83 6.01
C ASP A 59 -8.88 11.12 5.73
N THR A 60 -9.95 11.86 5.42
CA THR A 60 -11.25 11.27 5.05
C THR A 60 -11.14 10.44 3.77
N MET A 61 -10.43 10.95 2.76
CA MET A 61 -10.21 10.23 1.51
C MET A 61 -9.29 9.01 1.71
N LEU A 62 -8.23 9.15 2.51
CA LEU A 62 -7.38 8.01 2.87
C LEU A 62 -8.19 6.90 3.57
N GLN A 63 -9.02 7.25 4.55
CA GLN A 63 -9.89 6.30 5.24
C GLN A 63 -10.87 5.61 4.28
N THR A 64 -11.39 6.36 3.31
CA THR A 64 -12.27 5.80 2.26
C THR A 64 -11.52 4.76 1.42
N TYR A 65 -10.26 5.01 1.10
CA TYR A 65 -9.43 4.05 0.36
C TYR A 65 -9.02 2.85 1.19
N ASP A 66 -8.64 3.03 2.44
CA ASP A 66 -8.33 1.92 3.35
C ASP A 66 -9.54 0.99 3.53
N LEU A 67 -10.74 1.57 3.61
CA LEU A 67 -11.98 0.79 3.67
C LEU A 67 -12.24 0.01 2.38
N GLU A 68 -11.95 0.56 1.21
CA GLU A 68 -12.05 -0.20 -0.05
C GLU A 68 -10.99 -1.30 -0.15
N VAL A 69 -9.78 -1.10 0.37
CA VAL A 69 -8.74 -2.15 0.47
C VAL A 69 -9.25 -3.34 1.30
N GLU A 70 -9.89 -3.06 2.44
CA GLU A 70 -10.53 -4.07 3.30
C GLU A 70 -11.71 -4.75 2.58
N ARG A 71 -12.67 -3.97 2.07
CA ARG A 71 -13.89 -4.48 1.40
C ARG A 71 -13.59 -5.36 0.19
N ARG A 72 -12.53 -5.06 -0.55
CA ARG A 72 -12.13 -5.83 -1.74
C ARG A 72 -11.25 -7.04 -1.39
N GLY A 73 -10.94 -7.25 -0.11
CA GLY A 73 -10.14 -8.38 0.35
C GLY A 73 -8.75 -8.38 -0.28
N ILE A 74 -8.09 -7.23 -0.29
CA ILE A 74 -6.74 -7.09 -0.85
C ILE A 74 -5.71 -7.73 0.09
N LEU A 75 -5.81 -7.48 1.39
CA LEU A 75 -4.82 -7.89 2.37
C LEU A 75 -5.07 -9.31 2.90
N GLN A 76 -4.01 -10.04 3.24
CA GLN A 76 -4.09 -11.40 3.80
C GLN A 76 -4.96 -11.51 5.05
N ARG A 77 -4.90 -10.52 5.95
CA ARG A 77 -5.74 -10.47 7.15
C ARG A 77 -7.25 -10.45 6.83
N ASP A 78 -7.60 -9.98 5.62
CA ASP A 78 -8.96 -9.85 5.11
C ASP A 78 -9.27 -10.97 4.07
N GLY A 79 -8.47 -12.05 4.06
CA GLY A 79 -8.61 -13.19 3.13
C GLY A 79 -7.97 -12.97 1.76
N GLY A 80 -7.23 -11.87 1.58
CA GLY A 80 -6.61 -11.46 0.33
C GLY A 80 -5.24 -12.08 0.03
N PRO A 81 -4.68 -11.81 -1.16
CA PRO A 81 -3.39 -12.34 -1.56
C PRO A 81 -2.17 -11.53 -1.11
N PHE A 82 -2.34 -10.28 -0.67
CA PHE A 82 -1.22 -9.36 -0.43
C PHE A 82 -0.83 -9.24 1.05
N VAL A 83 0.47 -9.21 1.33
CA VAL A 83 1.04 -8.84 2.64
C VAL A 83 1.10 -7.31 2.75
N LEU A 84 0.58 -6.74 3.84
CA LEU A 84 0.63 -5.28 4.06
C LEU A 84 2.05 -4.82 4.42
N LEU A 85 2.57 -3.86 3.65
CA LEU A 85 3.71 -3.02 4.02
C LEU A 85 3.15 -1.71 4.59
N ASP A 86 3.03 -1.65 5.92
CA ASP A 86 2.44 -0.51 6.64
C ASP A 86 3.46 0.64 6.74
N VAL A 87 3.50 1.48 5.69
CA VAL A 87 4.41 2.63 5.60
C VAL A 87 4.07 3.69 6.66
N GLY A 88 2.79 3.82 7.03
CA GLY A 88 2.37 4.71 8.11
C GLY A 88 3.02 4.34 9.43
N LYS A 89 3.05 3.04 9.77
CA LYS A 89 3.75 2.51 10.95
C LYS A 89 5.27 2.67 10.84
N LEU A 90 5.86 2.38 9.68
CA LEU A 90 7.30 2.51 9.43
C LEU A 90 7.79 3.93 9.66
N THR A 91 7.02 4.92 9.23
CA THR A 91 7.40 6.34 9.26
C THR A 91 7.02 7.07 10.56
N ARG A 92 6.54 6.35 11.59
CA ARG A 92 6.18 6.99 12.87
C ARG A 92 7.34 7.68 13.57
N GLY A 93 8.56 7.15 13.47
CA GLY A 93 9.74 7.70 14.16
C GLY A 93 10.25 9.03 13.59
N CYS A 94 10.15 9.22 12.27
CA CYS A 94 10.57 10.44 11.57
C CYS A 94 9.41 11.45 11.41
N GLY A 95 8.15 10.99 11.46
CA GLY A 95 6.98 11.85 11.33
C GLY A 95 7.00 12.66 10.04
N GLN A 96 6.80 13.98 10.14
CA GLN A 96 6.82 14.88 8.98
C GLN A 96 8.18 14.97 8.28
N GLN A 97 9.28 14.57 8.93
CA GLN A 97 10.61 14.58 8.32
C GLN A 97 10.80 13.46 7.29
N CYS A 98 9.88 12.49 7.23
CA CYS A 98 9.95 11.40 6.26
C CYS A 98 9.44 11.76 4.86
N THR A 99 9.02 13.01 4.65
CA THR A 99 8.48 13.48 3.37
C THR A 99 8.99 14.89 3.08
N ALA A 100 9.25 15.19 1.82
CA ALA A 100 9.64 16.51 1.38
C ALA A 100 8.44 17.42 1.05
N ASP A 101 7.28 16.84 0.71
CA ASP A 101 6.12 17.56 0.17
C ASP A 101 4.78 17.17 0.82
N GLY A 102 4.82 16.35 1.86
CA GLY A 102 3.65 15.88 2.59
C GLY A 102 2.90 14.72 1.95
N MET A 103 3.40 14.14 0.85
CA MET A 103 2.75 12.99 0.21
C MET A 103 3.74 11.93 -0.32
N HIS A 104 4.91 12.33 -0.80
CA HIS A 104 5.96 11.41 -1.22
C HIS A 104 6.95 11.22 -0.09
N TYR A 105 7.28 9.96 0.20
CA TYR A 105 8.31 9.69 1.19
C TYR A 105 9.71 9.96 0.65
N ASN A 106 10.65 10.25 1.53
CA ASN A 106 12.06 10.37 1.17
C ASN A 106 12.64 9.01 0.76
N GLY A 107 13.79 9.02 0.09
CA GLY A 107 14.45 7.82 -0.43
C GLY A 107 14.67 6.75 0.64
N GLU A 108 15.04 7.15 1.86
CA GLU A 108 15.34 6.24 2.97
C GLU A 108 14.14 5.40 3.39
N VAL A 109 12.92 5.93 3.24
CA VAL A 109 11.68 5.18 3.52
C VAL A 109 11.47 4.12 2.44
N TYR A 110 11.69 4.46 1.17
CA TYR A 110 11.60 3.51 0.07
C TYR A 110 12.67 2.42 0.16
N ASP A 111 13.89 2.78 0.56
CA ASP A 111 14.96 1.82 0.83
C ASP A 111 14.56 0.86 1.95
N ALA A 112 14.01 1.37 3.06
CA ALA A 112 13.53 0.54 4.16
C ALA A 112 12.40 -0.42 3.74
N ILE A 113 11.46 0.05 2.91
CA ILE A 113 10.40 -0.78 2.32
C ILE A 113 11.01 -1.91 1.48
N LEU A 114 11.97 -1.58 0.60
CA LEU A 114 12.65 -2.57 -0.24
C LEU A 114 13.40 -3.60 0.60
N HIS A 115 14.12 -3.17 1.65
CA HIS A 115 14.77 -4.07 2.58
C HIS A 115 13.79 -5.04 3.26
N ILE A 116 12.61 -4.57 3.68
CA ILE A 116 11.57 -5.42 4.26
C ILE A 116 11.10 -6.47 3.24
N MET A 117 10.83 -6.05 1.99
CA MET A 117 10.41 -6.96 0.92
C MET A 117 11.47 -8.03 0.63
N LEU A 118 12.73 -7.62 0.45
CA LEU A 118 13.83 -8.54 0.17
C LEU A 118 14.07 -9.51 1.34
N ASN A 119 14.00 -9.04 2.59
CA ASN A 119 14.12 -9.91 3.75
C ASN A 119 13.00 -10.96 3.79
N ALA A 120 11.76 -10.57 3.49
CA ALA A 120 10.64 -11.51 3.42
C ALA A 120 10.86 -12.58 2.34
N LEU A 121 11.35 -12.20 1.16
CA LEU A 121 11.68 -13.14 0.08
C LEU A 121 12.84 -14.07 0.44
N VAL A 122 13.89 -13.57 1.09
CA VAL A 122 15.01 -14.40 1.55
C VAL A 122 14.52 -15.42 2.59
N ILE A 123 13.74 -14.98 3.57
CA ILE A 123 13.14 -15.86 4.60
C ILE A 123 12.32 -16.95 3.93
N GLU A 124 11.44 -16.61 3.00
CA GLU A 124 10.62 -17.61 2.30
C GLU A 124 11.48 -18.59 1.47
N SER A 125 12.49 -18.10 0.75
CA SER A 125 13.37 -18.95 -0.05
C SER A 125 14.17 -19.96 0.79
N GLN A 126 14.47 -19.62 2.05
CA GLN A 126 15.32 -20.41 2.95
C GLN A 126 14.50 -21.26 3.95
N GLN A 127 13.30 -20.83 4.32
CA GLN A 127 12.42 -21.50 5.28
C GLN A 127 11.30 -22.26 4.56
N ARG A 128 11.59 -23.15 3.61
CA ARG A 128 10.59 -24.11 3.11
C ARG A 128 10.10 -24.99 4.29
N ILE A 129 9.09 -24.50 5.00
CA ILE A 129 8.20 -25.27 5.88
C ILE A 129 7.05 -25.75 5.01
#